data_AF-A0A3D8P8F8-F1
#
_entry.id   AF-A0A3D8P8F8-F1
#
_cell.length_a   1.000
_cell.length_b   1.000
_cell.length_c   1.000
_cell.angle_alpha   90.00
_cell.angle_beta   90.00
_cell.angle_gamma   90.00
#
_symmetry.space_group_name_H-M   'P 1'
#
loop_
_entity.id
_entity.type
_entity.pdbx_description
1 polymer ?
#
loop_
_entity_poly.entity_id
_entity_poly.type
_entity_poly.pdbx_seq_one_letter_code
_entity_poly.pdbx_strand_id
1 'polypeptide(L)' 'PMGFGGPALSRAQMLIRPCPGRDPRPALGVGPACRICPRPACPARHEPSILGPL' A
#
# COMPACT_ATOMS: atom_id res chain seq x y z
N PRO A 1 1.09 1.94 -30.01
CA PRO A 1 2.12 2.03 -28.93
C PRO A 1 3.51 2.26 -29.57
N MET A 2 4.32 3.17 -29.04
CA MET A 2 5.41 3.92 -29.72
C MET A 2 6.57 3.13 -30.40
N GLY A 3 6.43 1.83 -30.62
CA GLY A 3 7.46 0.98 -31.22
C GLY A 3 8.61 0.69 -30.26
N PHE A 4 9.66 0.06 -30.79
CA PHE A 4 10.81 -0.40 -30.01
C PHE A 4 11.67 0.72 -29.39
N GLY A 5 11.54 1.97 -29.87
CA GLY A 5 12.27 3.13 -29.33
C GLY A 5 11.54 3.90 -28.22
N GLY A 6 10.31 3.50 -27.88
CA GLY A 6 9.52 4.17 -26.83
C GLY A 6 9.96 3.77 -25.41
N PRO A 7 9.65 4.58 -24.39
CA PRO A 7 9.83 4.19 -23.00
C PRO A 7 9.10 2.87 -22.68
N ALA A 8 9.75 2.04 -21.87
CA ALA A 8 9.16 0.79 -21.41
C ALA A 8 7.89 1.05 -20.60
N LEU A 9 6.78 0.47 -21.04
CA LEU A 9 5.52 0.51 -20.31
C LEU A 9 5.43 -0.70 -19.38
N SER A 10 5.47 -0.46 -18.07
CA SER A 10 5.19 -1.49 -17.06
C SER A 10 3.81 -1.29 -16.44
N ARG A 11 3.10 -2.39 -16.21
CA ARG A 11 1.81 -2.39 -15.49
C ARG A 11 1.87 -3.44 -14.37
N ALA A 12 1.56 -3.01 -13.16
CA ALA A 12 1.36 -3.89 -12.02
C ALA A 12 -0.14 -4.17 -11.83
N GLN A 13 -0.49 -5.42 -11.55
CA GLN A 13 -1.84 -5.84 -11.21
C GLN A 13 -1.82 -6.64 -9.91
N MET A 14 -2.87 -6.49 -9.10
CA MET A 14 -3.04 -7.23 -7.85
C MET A 14 -4.45 -7.82 -7.79
N LEU A 15 -4.53 -9.08 -7.37
CA LEU A 15 -5.79 -9.71 -6.99
C LEU A 15 -5.88 -9.74 -5.47
N ILE A 16 -6.92 -9.10 -4.92
CA ILE A 16 -7.18 -9.07 -3.49
C ILE A 16 -8.40 -9.94 -3.21
N ARG A 17 -8.30 -10.83 -2.22
CA ARG A 17 -9.40 -11.64 -1.73
C ARG A 17 -9.57 -11.45 -0.23
N PRO A 18 -10.80 -11.50 0.31
CA PRO A 18 -11.01 -11.54 1.74
C PRO A 18 -10.24 -12.71 2.37
N CYS A 19 -9.60 -12.46 3.52
CA CYS A 19 -9.03 -13.52 4.31
C CYS A 19 -10.17 -14.32 4.97
N PRO A 20 -10.27 -15.65 4.76
CA PRO A 20 -11.43 -16.45 5.19
C PRO A 20 -11.54 -16.68 6.71
N GLY A 21 -10.76 -15.96 7.52
CA GLY A 21 -10.75 -16.07 8.97
C GLY A 21 -9.52 -15.39 9.57
N ARG A 22 -9.19 -15.73 10.82
CA ARG A 22 -7.95 -15.27 11.46
C ARG A 22 -6.79 -16.14 10.97
N ASP A 23 -5.96 -15.58 10.10
CA ASP A 23 -4.71 -16.20 9.70
C ASP A 23 -3.72 -16.17 10.88
N PRO A 24 -3.08 -17.29 11.26
CA PRO A 24 -2.09 -17.31 12.33
C PRO A 24 -0.80 -16.58 11.96
N ARG A 25 -0.54 -16.31 10.68
CA ARG A 25 0.64 -15.58 10.23
C ARG A 25 0.55 -14.11 10.64
N PRO A 26 1.68 -13.48 11.03
CA PRO A 26 1.69 -12.06 11.34
C PRO A 26 1.29 -11.24 10.10
N ALA A 27 0.21 -10.49 10.21
CA ALA A 27 -0.22 -9.59 9.15
C ALA A 27 0.74 -8.40 9.04
N LEU A 28 1.19 -8.10 7.82
CA LEU A 28 1.88 -6.85 7.55
C LEU A 28 0.86 -5.71 7.64
N GLY A 29 0.96 -4.89 8.68
CA GLY A 29 0.08 -3.73 8.80
C GLY A 29 0.36 -2.70 7.71
N VAL A 30 -0.60 -2.53 6.81
CA VAL A 30 -0.57 -1.55 5.72
C VAL A 30 -1.72 -0.58 5.88
N GLY A 31 -1.51 0.69 5.51
CA GLY A 31 -2.56 1.69 5.42
C GLY A 31 -2.89 2.01 3.97
N PRO A 32 -4.02 2.70 3.71
CA PRO A 32 -4.45 3.03 2.35
C PRO A 32 -3.54 4.04 1.64
N ALA A 33 -3.04 5.05 2.38
CA ALA A 33 -2.06 6.04 1.91
C ALA A 33 -1.47 6.78 3.11
N CYS A 34 -0.28 7.39 2.98
CA CYS A 34 0.39 8.06 4.10
C CYS A 34 -0.51 9.07 4.84
N ARG A 35 -1.13 10.02 4.12
CA ARG A 35 -1.97 11.09 4.70
C ARG A 35 -3.17 10.58 5.50
N ILE A 36 -3.71 9.40 5.20
CA ILE A 36 -4.89 8.84 5.84
C ILE A 36 -4.62 7.49 6.52
N CYS A 37 -3.34 7.15 6.73
CA CYS A 37 -2.95 5.91 7.39
C CYS A 37 -3.10 6.06 8.91
N PRO A 38 -3.95 5.23 9.56
CA PRO A 38 -4.17 5.30 11.00
C PRO A 38 -3.03 4.67 11.81
N ARG A 39 -2.03 4.06 11.15
CA ARG A 39 -0.95 3.34 11.84
C ARG A 39 -0.05 4.30 12.61
N PRO A 40 0.07 4.17 13.94
CA PRO A 40 1.00 4.97 14.73
C PRO A 40 2.45 4.58 14.41
N ALA A 41 3.37 5.55 14.48
CA ALA A 41 4.81 5.35 14.30
C ALA A 41 5.21 4.50 13.07
N CYS A 42 4.49 4.65 11.94
CA CYS A 42 4.77 3.88 10.73
C CYS A 42 6.15 4.25 10.15
N PRO A 43 7.12 3.31 10.06
CA PRO A 43 8.46 3.61 9.56
C PRO A 43 8.48 3.90 8.05
N ALA A 44 7.46 3.44 7.31
CA ALA A 44 7.30 3.68 5.89
C ALA A 44 6.51 4.97 5.58
N ARG A 45 6.29 5.86 6.56
CA ARG A 45 5.50 7.07 6.37
C ARG A 45 6.33 8.16 5.68
N HIS A 46 5.89 8.58 4.50
CA HIS A 46 6.49 9.71 3.77
C HIS A 46 5.81 11.06 4.06
N GLU A 47 4.54 11.04 4.48
CA GLU A 47 3.75 12.25 4.74
C GLU A 47 3.01 12.19 6.10
N PRO A 48 2.85 13.34 6.80
CA PRO A 48 2.08 13.41 8.05
C PRO A 48 0.62 12.99 7.88
N SER A 49 0.08 12.23 8.85
CA SER A 49 -1.33 11.84 8.86
C SER A 49 -2.23 13.04 9.17
N ILE A 50 -3.37 13.17 8.47
CA ILE A 50 -4.44 14.13 8.83
C ILE A 50 -5.34 13.63 9.94
N LEU A 51 -5.29 12.32 10.23
CA LEU A 51 -6.10 11.72 11.30
C LEU A 51 -5.59 12.08 12.70
N GLY A 52 -4.53 12.89 12.78
CA GLY A 52 -3.82 13.21 14.01
C GLY A 52 -2.95 12.04 14.49
N PRO A 53 -2.07 12.28 15.47
CA PRO A 53 -1.48 11.19 16.23
C PRO A 53 -2.58 10.51 17.07
N LEU A 54 -2.57 9.17 17.06
CA LEU A 54 -3.13 8.37 18.16
C LEU A 54 -2.08 8.25 19.25
#